data_AF-A0A4Q3KFU7-F1
#
_entry.id   AF-A0A4Q3KFU7-F1
#
_cell.length_a   1.000
_cell.length_b   1.000
_cell.length_c   1.000
_cell.angle_alpha   90.00
_cell.angle_beta   90.00
_cell.angle_gamma   90.00
#
_symmetry.space_group_name_H-M   'P 1'
#
loop_
_entity.id
_entity.type
_entity.pdbx_description
1 polymer ?
#
loop_
_entity_poly.entity_id
_entity_poly.type
_entity_poly.pdbx_seq_one_letter_code
_entity_poly.pdbx_strand_id
1 'polypeptide(L)'
;MATVKAYAWQLVALALACVLLWQTLQRHAAELDASHATAMLATERASNATTSRLQSERFRNLEGTHRNDIIQIVAGASAANSAAANDALRARAAYDGLQRDVAGFVTAHRVAAQARAAAGICTPDTSAADLLADLRGRADQRAGELAEVADQARIRGAACERSYDSAHALSVNSQNP
;
A
#
# COMPACT_ATOMS: atom_id res chain seq x y z
N MET A 1 83.91 -59.12 -6.32
CA MET A 1 83.27 -58.11 -5.44
C MET A 1 83.29 -56.68 -6.01
N ALA A 2 83.98 -56.37 -7.12
CA ALA A 2 84.04 -55.00 -7.67
C ALA A 2 82.83 -54.61 -8.56
N THR A 3 82.19 -55.55 -9.26
CA THR A 3 81.06 -55.29 -10.16
C THR A 3 79.76 -54.98 -9.42
N VAL A 4 79.55 -55.58 -8.25
CA VAL A 4 78.38 -55.31 -7.38
C VAL A 4 78.35 -53.85 -6.91
N LYS A 5 79.52 -53.26 -6.63
CA LYS A 5 79.67 -51.86 -6.25
C LYS A 5 79.36 -50.90 -7.41
N ALA A 6 79.60 -51.35 -8.65
CA ALA A 6 79.34 -50.58 -9.86
C ALA A 6 77.86 -50.57 -10.30
N TYR A 7 77.05 -51.55 -9.91
CA TYR A 7 75.59 -51.55 -10.19
C TYR A 7 74.76 -50.92 -9.06
N ALA A 8 75.31 -50.87 -7.83
CA ALA A 8 74.64 -50.28 -6.69
C ALA A 8 74.29 -48.79 -6.89
N TRP A 9 75.19 -47.99 -7.48
CA TRP A 9 74.92 -46.56 -7.70
C TRP A 9 73.86 -46.31 -8.79
N GLN A 10 73.75 -47.18 -9.79
CA GLN A 10 72.73 -47.08 -10.84
C GLN A 10 71.33 -47.37 -10.29
N LEU A 11 71.20 -48.36 -9.39
CA LEU A 11 69.93 -48.66 -8.72
C LEU A 11 69.50 -47.51 -7.79
N VAL A 12 70.45 -46.88 -7.09
CA VAL A 12 70.16 -45.70 -6.26
C VAL A 12 69.71 -44.52 -7.12
N ALA A 13 70.38 -44.28 -8.26
CA ALA A 13 69.99 -43.22 -9.19
C ALA A 13 68.60 -43.44 -9.80
N LEU A 14 68.27 -44.69 -10.17
CA LEU A 14 66.94 -45.06 -10.66
C LEU A 14 65.87 -44.90 -9.57
N ALA A 15 66.15 -45.35 -8.34
CA ALA A 15 65.23 -45.19 -7.22
C ALA A 15 64.96 -43.70 -6.93
N LEU A 16 65.99 -42.85 -6.95
CA LEU A 16 65.85 -41.40 -6.83
C LEU A 16 65.03 -40.81 -7.98
N ALA A 17 65.27 -41.22 -9.22
CA ALA A 17 64.49 -40.76 -10.37
C ALA A 17 63.00 -41.15 -10.25
N CYS A 18 62.72 -42.38 -9.81
CA CYS A 18 61.35 -42.84 -9.54
C CYS A 18 60.69 -42.03 -8.42
N VAL A 19 61.40 -41.73 -7.32
CA VAL A 19 60.88 -40.92 -6.21
C VAL A 19 60.60 -39.48 -6.67
N LEU A 20 61.51 -38.86 -7.43
CA LEU A 20 61.31 -37.51 -7.95
C LEU A 20 60.12 -37.47 -8.92
N LEU A 21 59.99 -38.45 -9.81
CA LEU A 21 58.84 -38.56 -10.71
C LEU A 21 57.52 -38.76 -9.95
N TRP A 22 57.54 -39.58 -8.88
CA TRP A 22 56.39 -39.75 -8.01
C TRP A 22 56.00 -38.45 -7.32
N GLN A 23 56.97 -37.71 -6.79
CA GLN A 23 56.75 -36.41 -6.13
C GLN A 23 56.19 -35.36 -7.10
N THR A 24 56.67 -35.30 -8.35
CA THR A 24 56.15 -34.34 -9.33
C THR A 24 54.72 -34.67 -9.73
N LEU A 25 54.39 -35.94 -9.94
CA LEU A 25 53.02 -36.37 -10.22
C LEU A 25 52.06 -36.04 -9.07
N GLN A 26 52.47 -36.27 -7.82
CA GLN A 26 51.67 -35.90 -6.65
C GLN A 26 51.45 -34.39 -6.54
N ARG A 27 52.48 -33.58 -6.82
CA ARG A 27 52.34 -32.11 -6.80
C ARG A 27 51.38 -31.61 -7.86
N HIS A 28 51.47 -32.12 -9.09
CA HIS A 28 50.57 -31.70 -10.17
C HIS A 28 49.12 -32.13 -9.93
N ALA A 29 48.90 -33.32 -9.35
CA ALA A 29 47.57 -33.72 -8.91
C ALA A 29 47.01 -32.75 -7.85
N ALA A 30 47.82 -32.39 -6.85
CA ALA A 30 47.43 -31.43 -5.81
C ALA A 30 47.17 -30.01 -6.35
N GLU A 31 47.95 -29.54 -7.33
CA GLU A 31 47.76 -28.25 -7.99
C GLU A 31 46.44 -28.21 -8.80
N LEU A 32 46.15 -29.28 -9.54
CA LEU A 32 44.89 -29.43 -10.27
C LEU A 32 43.71 -29.43 -9.31
N ASP A 33 43.75 -30.24 -8.25
CA ASP A 33 42.70 -30.29 -7.22
C ASP A 33 42.48 -28.92 -6.56
N ALA A 34 43.55 -28.19 -6.25
CA ALA A 34 43.45 -26.83 -5.72
C ALA A 34 42.81 -25.85 -6.73
N SER A 35 43.16 -25.94 -8.02
CA SER A 35 42.54 -25.12 -9.07
C SER A 35 41.05 -25.44 -9.26
N HIS A 36 40.68 -26.72 -9.21
CA HIS A 36 39.29 -27.15 -9.27
C HIS A 36 38.50 -26.68 -8.04
N ALA A 37 39.07 -26.80 -6.84
CA ALA A 37 38.45 -26.33 -5.60
C ALA A 37 38.21 -24.81 -5.62
N THR A 38 39.19 -24.03 -6.08
CA THR A 38 39.03 -22.56 -6.18
C THR A 38 38.02 -22.16 -7.24
N ALA A 39 37.99 -22.84 -8.40
CA ALA A 39 36.99 -22.60 -9.44
C ALA A 39 35.57 -22.91 -8.94
N MET A 40 35.38 -24.04 -8.24
CA MET A 40 34.08 -24.41 -7.64
C MET A 40 33.63 -23.41 -6.56
N LEU A 41 34.54 -22.96 -5.69
CA LEU A 41 34.23 -21.93 -4.71
C LEU A 41 33.89 -20.58 -5.36
N ALA A 42 34.55 -20.23 -6.47
CA ALA A 42 34.26 -19.00 -7.20
C ALA A 42 32.88 -19.04 -7.88
N THR A 43 32.51 -20.17 -8.49
CA THR A 43 31.19 -20.35 -9.10
C THR A 43 30.08 -20.36 -8.05
N GLU A 44 30.29 -21.03 -6.92
CA GLU A 44 29.35 -21.02 -5.80
C GLU A 44 29.15 -19.60 -5.26
N ARG A 45 30.23 -18.86 -5.00
CA ARG A 45 30.17 -17.44 -4.57
C ARG A 45 29.44 -16.57 -5.59
N ALA A 46 29.70 -16.76 -6.88
CA ALA A 46 29.00 -16.02 -7.93
C ALA A 46 27.50 -16.34 -7.95
N SER A 47 27.11 -17.61 -7.80
CA SER A 47 25.71 -18.02 -7.73
C SER A 47 24.99 -17.51 -6.47
N ASN A 48 25.69 -17.49 -5.34
CA ASN A 48 25.18 -16.94 -4.08
C ASN A 48 25.01 -15.41 -4.20
N ALA A 49 25.94 -14.73 -4.87
CA ALA A 49 25.85 -13.29 -5.11
C ALA A 49 24.72 -12.92 -6.09
N THR A 50 24.47 -13.72 -7.13
CA THR A 50 23.35 -13.47 -8.06
C THR A 50 22.00 -13.72 -7.40
N THR A 51 21.87 -14.82 -6.65
CA THR A 51 20.63 -15.11 -5.90
C THR A 51 20.34 -14.03 -4.85
N SER A 52 21.35 -13.55 -4.11
CA SER A 52 21.17 -12.45 -3.15
C SER A 52 20.75 -11.14 -3.82
N ARG A 53 21.30 -10.83 -5.01
CA ARG A 53 20.91 -9.65 -5.80
C ARG A 53 19.48 -9.76 -6.28
N LEU A 54 19.09 -10.90 -6.87
CA LEU A 54 17.73 -11.13 -7.36
C LEU A 54 16.71 -11.02 -6.22
N GLN A 55 17.00 -11.60 -5.05
CA GLN A 55 16.14 -11.45 -3.88
C GLN A 55 16.01 -9.97 -3.46
N SER A 56 17.12 -9.25 -3.41
CA SER A 56 17.12 -7.82 -3.05
C SER A 56 16.29 -6.97 -4.03
N GLU A 57 16.41 -7.23 -5.33
CA GLU A 57 15.62 -6.53 -6.37
C GLU A 57 14.13 -6.85 -6.26
N ARG A 58 13.77 -8.10 -5.99
CA ARG A 58 12.38 -8.51 -5.75
C ARG A 58 11.78 -7.77 -4.56
N PHE A 59 12.46 -7.74 -3.41
CA PHE A 59 11.98 -7.00 -2.24
C PHE A 59 11.84 -5.50 -2.52
N ARG A 60 12.77 -4.89 -3.26
CA ARG A 60 12.65 -3.48 -3.68
C ARG A 60 11.44 -3.24 -4.57
N ASN A 61 11.14 -4.16 -5.47
CA ASN A 61 9.98 -4.05 -6.36
C ASN A 61 8.66 -4.20 -5.60
N LEU A 62 8.58 -5.16 -4.68
CA LEU A 62 7.41 -5.35 -3.81
C LEU A 62 7.17 -4.12 -2.93
N GLU A 63 8.21 -3.61 -2.29
CA GLU A 63 8.15 -2.37 -1.50
C GLU A 63 7.75 -1.17 -2.36
N GLY A 64 8.29 -1.06 -3.57
CA GLY A 64 7.92 -0.01 -4.53
C GLY A 64 6.44 -0.05 -4.91
N THR A 65 5.92 -1.26 -5.15
CA THR A 65 4.50 -1.49 -5.43
C THR A 65 3.64 -1.10 -4.24
N HIS A 66 3.98 -1.56 -3.04
CA HIS A 66 3.26 -1.23 -1.81
C HIS A 66 3.23 0.29 -1.56
N ARG A 67 4.35 0.99 -1.73
CA ARG A 67 4.39 2.46 -1.61
C ARG A 67 3.46 3.14 -2.61
N ASN A 68 3.45 2.67 -3.86
CA ASN A 68 2.56 3.21 -4.88
C ASN A 68 1.08 2.97 -4.52
N ASP A 69 0.74 1.79 -4.02
CA ASP A 69 -0.63 1.50 -3.55
C ASP A 69 -1.05 2.46 -2.43
N ILE A 70 -0.20 2.67 -1.43
CA ILE A 70 -0.48 3.61 -0.33
C ILE A 70 -0.69 5.04 -0.85
N ILE A 71 0.14 5.49 -1.80
CA ILE A 71 -0.03 6.81 -2.44
C ILE A 71 -1.39 6.90 -3.13
N GLN A 72 -1.79 5.87 -3.87
CA GLN A 72 -3.09 5.85 -4.55
C GLN A 72 -4.27 5.80 -3.57
N ILE A 73 -4.15 5.05 -2.47
CA ILE A 73 -5.17 4.99 -1.42
C ILE A 73 -5.37 6.36 -0.77
N VAL A 74 -4.28 7.06 -0.44
CA VAL A 74 -4.32 8.41 0.15
C VAL A 74 -4.89 9.43 -0.85
N ALA A 75 -4.47 9.37 -2.11
CA ALA A 75 -4.99 10.24 -3.16
C ALA A 75 -6.50 10.02 -3.37
N GLY A 76 -6.94 8.76 -3.44
CA GLY A 76 -8.35 8.39 -3.57
C GLY A 76 -9.19 8.85 -2.38
N ALA A 77 -8.69 8.68 -1.15
CA ALA A 77 -9.37 9.18 0.05
C ALA A 77 -9.48 10.71 0.06
N SER A 78 -8.45 11.42 -0.39
CA SER A 78 -8.46 12.87 -0.51
C SER A 78 -9.48 13.35 -1.54
N ALA A 79 -9.52 12.70 -2.71
CA ALA A 79 -10.52 12.99 -3.73
C ALA A 79 -11.95 12.72 -3.26
N ALA A 80 -12.18 11.62 -2.54
CA ALA A 80 -13.49 11.31 -1.95
C ALA A 80 -13.92 12.35 -0.90
N ASN A 81 -12.98 12.83 -0.06
CA ASN A 81 -13.27 13.92 0.88
C ASN A 81 -13.65 15.23 0.15
N SER A 82 -12.93 15.59 -0.91
CA SER A 82 -13.26 16.76 -1.71
C SER A 82 -14.63 16.64 -2.37
N ALA A 83 -14.97 15.45 -2.89
CA ALA A 83 -16.29 15.19 -3.44
C ALA A 83 -17.39 15.34 -2.39
N ALA A 84 -17.24 14.70 -1.21
CA ALA A 84 -18.19 14.82 -0.11
C ALA A 84 -18.36 16.28 0.37
N ALA A 85 -17.28 17.06 0.44
CA ALA A 85 -17.34 18.48 0.76
C ALA A 85 -18.13 19.29 -0.28
N ASN A 86 -17.89 19.02 -1.57
CA ASN A 86 -18.64 19.66 -2.65
C ASN A 86 -20.12 19.27 -2.62
N ASP A 87 -20.43 18.03 -2.30
CA ASP A 87 -21.81 17.52 -2.18
C ASP A 87 -22.53 18.21 -1.01
N ALA A 88 -21.86 18.36 0.13
CA ALA A 88 -22.36 19.10 1.29
C ALA A 88 -22.63 20.57 0.96
N LEU A 89 -21.75 21.23 0.20
CA LEU A 89 -21.96 22.61 -0.26
C LEU A 89 -23.17 22.72 -1.19
N ARG A 90 -23.36 21.79 -2.12
CA ARG A 90 -24.53 21.77 -3.00
C ARG A 90 -25.83 21.54 -2.22
N ALA A 91 -25.80 20.64 -1.23
CA ALA A 91 -26.93 20.39 -0.35
C ALA A 91 -27.29 21.64 0.48
N ARG A 92 -26.30 22.36 1.02
CA ARG A 92 -26.53 23.64 1.74
C ARG A 92 -27.13 24.70 0.83
N ALA A 93 -26.60 24.87 -0.38
CA ALA A 93 -27.15 25.84 -1.33
C ALA A 93 -28.60 25.53 -1.72
N ALA A 94 -28.94 24.25 -1.90
CA ALA A 94 -30.32 23.81 -2.16
C ALA A 94 -31.23 24.06 -0.95
N TYR A 95 -30.75 23.79 0.26
CA TYR A 95 -31.46 24.07 1.51
C TYR A 95 -31.73 25.57 1.69
N ASP A 96 -30.75 26.43 1.44
CA ASP A 96 -30.92 27.88 1.52
C ASP A 96 -31.94 28.40 0.51
N GLY A 97 -31.99 27.79 -0.69
CA GLY A 97 -33.04 28.04 -1.68
C GLY A 97 -34.42 27.68 -1.16
N LEU A 98 -34.57 26.45 -0.66
CA LEU A 98 -35.83 25.97 -0.08
C LEU A 98 -36.29 26.85 1.09
N GLN A 99 -35.39 27.29 1.97
CA GLN A 99 -35.73 28.16 3.09
C GLN A 99 -36.27 29.52 2.63
N ARG A 100 -35.72 30.10 1.55
CA ARG A 100 -36.28 31.32 0.95
C ARG A 100 -37.69 31.11 0.41
N ASP A 101 -37.91 29.99 -0.29
CA ASP A 101 -39.21 29.66 -0.86
C ASP A 101 -40.26 29.41 0.24
N VAL A 102 -39.88 28.71 1.31
CA VAL A 102 -40.73 28.48 2.50
C VAL A 102 -41.05 29.80 3.20
N ALA A 103 -40.07 30.69 3.40
CA ALA A 103 -40.30 31.99 4.00
C ALA A 103 -41.27 32.85 3.16
N GLY A 104 -41.13 32.82 1.83
CA GLY A 104 -42.06 33.47 0.91
C GLY A 104 -43.47 32.89 1.01
N PHE A 105 -43.60 31.57 1.04
CA PHE A 105 -44.87 30.87 1.20
C PHE A 105 -45.56 31.22 2.52
N VAL A 106 -44.84 31.15 3.65
CA VAL A 106 -45.37 31.48 4.98
C VAL A 106 -45.83 32.93 5.04
N THR A 107 -45.06 33.86 4.45
CA THR A 107 -45.42 35.28 4.39
C THR A 107 -46.71 35.50 3.59
N ALA A 108 -46.81 34.90 2.40
CA ALA A 108 -48.02 34.99 1.57
C ALA A 108 -49.24 34.41 2.29
N HIS A 109 -49.07 33.28 2.99
CA HIS A 109 -50.12 32.65 3.77
C HIS A 109 -50.59 33.53 4.94
N ARG A 110 -49.66 34.18 5.64
CA ARG A 110 -49.98 35.14 6.71
C ARG A 110 -50.81 36.31 6.21
N VAL A 111 -50.41 36.92 5.10
CA VAL A 111 -51.15 38.05 4.48
C VAL A 111 -52.57 37.60 4.11
N ALA A 112 -52.71 36.43 3.50
CA ALA A 112 -54.02 35.88 3.15
C ALA A 112 -54.89 35.56 4.39
N ALA A 113 -54.29 34.99 5.45
CA ALA A 113 -55.00 34.69 6.70
C ALA A 113 -55.48 35.97 7.41
N GLN A 114 -54.63 37.01 7.46
CA GLN A 114 -54.99 38.31 8.01
C GLN A 114 -56.13 38.97 7.22
N ALA A 115 -56.10 38.89 5.88
CA ALA A 115 -57.18 39.42 5.04
C ALA A 115 -58.52 38.71 5.30
N ARG A 116 -58.52 37.37 5.48
CA ARG A 116 -59.74 36.60 5.84
C ARG A 116 -60.25 36.95 7.24
N ALA A 117 -59.34 37.19 8.18
CA ALA A 117 -59.69 37.61 9.53
C ALA A 117 -60.33 39.01 9.54
N ALA A 118 -59.78 39.96 8.76
CA ALA A 118 -60.35 41.29 8.57
C ALA A 118 -61.75 41.24 7.93
N ALA A 119 -62.02 40.24 7.09
CA ALA A 119 -63.34 39.98 6.51
C ALA A 119 -64.31 39.24 7.45
N GLY A 120 -63.90 38.93 8.70
CA GLY A 120 -64.75 38.26 9.70
C GLY A 120 -64.99 36.76 9.44
N ILE A 121 -64.24 36.14 8.54
CA ILE A 121 -64.47 34.75 8.09
C ILE A 121 -63.93 33.74 9.12
N CYS A 122 -62.78 34.02 9.74
CA CYS A 122 -62.12 33.11 10.67
C CYS A 122 -61.05 33.81 11.52
N THR A 123 -60.76 33.27 12.71
CA THR A 123 -59.60 33.65 13.53
C THR A 123 -58.30 33.16 12.87
N PRO A 124 -57.28 34.02 12.71
CA PRO A 124 -56.04 33.63 12.06
C PRO A 124 -55.16 32.81 13.01
N ASP A 125 -54.82 31.57 12.64
CA ASP A 125 -53.68 30.84 13.23
C ASP A 125 -52.57 30.74 12.18
N THR A 126 -51.46 31.42 12.45
CA THR A 126 -50.29 31.47 11.57
C THR A 126 -49.09 30.75 12.15
N SER A 127 -49.19 30.27 13.41
CA SER A 127 -48.08 29.76 14.21
C SER A 127 -47.62 28.35 13.82
N ALA A 128 -48.56 27.51 13.35
CA ALA A 128 -48.27 26.14 12.97
C ALA A 128 -47.30 26.05 11.76
N ALA A 129 -47.42 26.97 10.80
CA ALA A 129 -46.54 27.00 9.63
C ALA A 129 -45.11 27.42 10.00
N ASP A 130 -44.94 28.35 10.94
CA ASP A 130 -43.62 28.74 11.45
C ASP A 130 -42.95 27.60 12.21
N LEU A 131 -43.72 26.93 13.09
CA LEU A 131 -43.21 25.79 13.86
C LEU A 131 -42.73 24.66 12.96
N LEU A 132 -43.49 24.32 11.91
CA LEU A 132 -43.09 23.32 10.93
C LEU A 132 -41.81 23.73 10.18
N ALA A 133 -41.68 25.01 9.81
CA ALA A 133 -40.48 25.53 9.16
C ALA A 133 -39.24 25.44 10.08
N ASP A 134 -39.38 25.80 11.36
CA ASP A 134 -38.30 25.69 12.36
C ASP A 134 -37.90 24.23 12.60
N LEU A 135 -38.89 23.35 12.85
CA LEU A 135 -38.64 21.92 13.05
C LEU A 135 -37.94 21.30 11.85
N ARG A 136 -38.36 21.66 10.63
CA ARG A 136 -37.72 21.18 9.41
C ARG A 136 -36.29 21.69 9.32
N GLY A 137 -36.04 22.97 9.61
CA GLY A 137 -34.69 23.53 9.58
C GLY A 137 -33.73 22.85 10.55
N ARG A 138 -34.19 22.59 11.79
CA ARG A 138 -33.40 21.86 12.79
C ARG A 138 -33.17 20.40 12.39
N ALA A 139 -34.17 19.74 11.81
CA ALA A 139 -34.05 18.37 11.33
C ALA A 139 -33.04 18.26 10.18
N ASP A 140 -33.11 19.15 9.19
CA ASP A 140 -32.20 19.16 8.05
C ASP A 140 -30.76 19.52 8.48
N GLN A 141 -30.59 20.47 9.40
CA GLN A 141 -29.28 20.77 9.98
C GLN A 141 -28.67 19.55 10.65
N ARG A 142 -29.44 18.85 11.49
CA ARG A 142 -28.98 17.65 12.18
C ARG A 142 -28.67 16.51 11.21
N ALA A 143 -29.47 16.35 10.16
CA ALA A 143 -29.22 15.38 9.11
C ALA A 143 -27.90 15.68 8.38
N GLY A 144 -27.60 16.96 8.12
CA GLY A 144 -26.33 17.38 7.52
C GLY A 144 -25.11 17.05 8.38
N GLU A 145 -25.17 17.30 9.69
CA GLU A 145 -24.10 16.93 10.63
C GLU A 145 -23.85 15.41 10.65
N LEU A 146 -24.93 14.62 10.66
CA LEU A 146 -24.83 13.16 10.63
C LEU A 146 -24.26 12.65 9.30
N ALA A 147 -24.66 13.25 8.18
CA ALA A 147 -24.14 12.91 6.87
C ALA A 147 -22.63 13.17 6.78
N GLU A 148 -22.16 14.32 7.30
CA GLU A 148 -20.74 14.65 7.33
C GLU A 148 -19.92 13.62 8.13
N VAL A 149 -20.40 13.24 9.32
CA VAL A 149 -19.74 12.20 10.14
C VAL A 149 -19.75 10.85 9.43
N ALA A 150 -20.86 10.47 8.81
CA ALA A 150 -21.00 9.21 8.09
C ALA A 150 -20.06 9.14 6.87
N ASP A 151 -19.95 10.23 6.10
CA ASP A 151 -19.04 10.32 4.96
C ASP A 151 -17.59 10.22 5.40
N GLN A 152 -17.19 10.96 6.44
CA GLN A 152 -15.84 10.89 6.98
C GLN A 152 -15.51 9.48 7.50
N ALA A 153 -16.42 8.85 8.24
CA ALA A 153 -16.24 7.50 8.75
C ALA A 153 -16.08 6.48 7.61
N ARG A 154 -16.96 6.56 6.60
CA ARG A 154 -16.91 5.69 5.41
C ARG A 154 -15.61 5.86 4.63
N ILE A 155 -15.18 7.10 4.37
CA ILE A 155 -13.95 7.37 3.59
C ILE A 155 -12.72 6.85 4.34
N ARG A 156 -12.63 7.11 5.66
CA ARG A 156 -11.52 6.61 6.49
C ARG A 156 -11.54 5.08 6.61
N GLY A 157 -12.71 4.49 6.81
CA GLY A 157 -12.88 3.03 6.86
C GLY A 157 -12.41 2.36 5.56
N ALA A 158 -12.88 2.84 4.42
CA ALA A 158 -12.49 2.31 3.13
C ALA A 158 -10.99 2.50 2.83
N ALA A 159 -10.37 3.60 3.29
CA ALA A 159 -8.92 3.79 3.18
C ALA A 159 -8.14 2.83 4.09
N CYS A 160 -8.64 2.56 5.30
CA CYS A 160 -8.06 1.61 6.24
C CYS A 160 -8.08 0.18 5.66
N GLU A 161 -9.25 -0.26 5.18
CA GLU A 161 -9.42 -1.58 4.56
C GLU A 161 -8.44 -1.78 3.39
N ARG A 162 -8.38 -0.82 2.45
CA ARG A 162 -7.44 -0.92 1.32
C ARG A 162 -5.98 -0.90 1.75
N SER A 163 -5.63 -0.13 2.78
CA SER A 163 -4.26 -0.10 3.31
C SER A 163 -3.88 -1.44 3.94
N TYR A 164 -4.81 -2.04 4.67
CA TYR A 164 -4.66 -3.39 5.21
C TYR A 164 -4.49 -4.42 4.10
N ASP A 165 -5.32 -4.38 3.05
CA ASP A 165 -5.23 -5.31 1.92
C ASP A 165 -3.87 -5.21 1.21
N SER A 166 -3.36 -3.99 1.00
CA SER A 166 -2.03 -3.78 0.40
C SER A 166 -0.91 -4.31 1.31
N ALA A 167 -0.97 -4.05 2.62
CA ALA A 167 0.01 -4.57 3.57
C ALA A 167 -0.03 -6.10 3.68
N HIS A 168 -1.24 -6.68 3.66
CA HIS A 168 -1.44 -8.12 3.65
C HIS A 168 -0.86 -8.75 2.38
N ALA A 169 -1.12 -8.16 1.21
CA ALA A 169 -0.56 -8.60 -0.06
C ALA A 169 0.98 -8.54 -0.06
N LEU A 170 1.58 -7.46 0.46
CA LEU A 170 3.02 -7.36 0.64
C LEU A 170 3.56 -8.50 1.52
N SER A 171 2.91 -8.76 2.65
CA SER A 171 3.30 -9.84 3.57
C SER A 171 3.23 -11.21 2.89
N VAL A 172 2.14 -11.54 2.22
CA VAL A 172 1.97 -12.82 1.52
C VAL A 172 3.03 -12.99 0.41
N ASN A 173 3.24 -11.95 -0.41
CA ASN A 173 4.22 -11.98 -1.49
C ASN A 173 5.67 -12.01 -0.98
N SER A 174 5.92 -11.52 0.23
CA SER A 174 7.24 -11.59 0.87
C SER A 174 7.59 -13.00 1.38
N GLN A 175 6.57 -13.80 1.73
CA GLN A 175 6.72 -15.14 2.31
C GLN A 175 6.76 -16.25 1.26
N ASN A 176 6.29 -15.99 0.04
CA ASN A 176 6.23 -16.97 -1.04
C ASN A 176 7.16 -16.54 -2.19
N PRO A 177 8.48 -16.80 -2.08
CA PRO A 177 9.50 -16.31 -3.02
C PRO A 177 9.44 -16.95 -4.41
#